data_AF-A0A7K1EUK8-F1
#
_entry.id   AF-A0A7K1EUK8-F1
#
_cell.length_a   1.000
_cell.length_b   1.000
_cell.length_c   1.000
_cell.angle_alpha   90.00
_cell.angle_beta   90.00
_cell.angle_gamma   90.00
#
_symmetry.space_group_name_H-M   'P 1'
#
loop_
_entity.id
_entity.type
_entity.pdbx_description
1 polymer ?
#
loop_
_entity_poly.entity_id
_entity_poly.type
_entity_poly.pdbx_seq_one_letter_code
_entity_poly.pdbx_strand_id
1 'polypeptide(L)'
;MKNRFAGCVTAALTMALLFSATHVSAEVIPDEQVRLDLGTSTNQVRVPGDPRVGAVFSDTATVYASKPPGILGMKTAKLGEIFSATNPYAIGCNSTGDPACAGYAKRFISAKYPYCSPKSSVICLKSFWAILPDGKRVEATFIKELDPGTPVPFLDEPRYGIPRTAGDSIFEFRDASGAPVITHNGGSLFALRSSLIGVLGSGAYDFEGAIFAISLVNNQSKKLVFKGFSPGETGAGYGYNWDPAVVTNCAVIGVGVCGVPFTLPTDVRFGVEMQSTVFPIKWVHGRLESPIVKSNYNGKIYSISVEAKPTKIPMLSGVARYSQVTPTLQKRYSDAIELDQKSTKGVSRIDDLSPTQGDFSLAALKDWLEYLPDKAQALPTAWSIRTISVSDLVNTKFPTKCINLDENFAGLVTTNATA
;
A
#
# COMPACT_ATOMS: atom_id res chain seq x y z
N MET A 1 38.90 -42.72 -67.63
CA MET A 1 37.87 -43.77 -67.46
C MET A 1 37.15 -43.44 -66.16
N LYS A 2 35.98 -42.80 -66.20
CA LYS A 2 34.62 -43.33 -66.44
C LYS A 2 34.07 -44.19 -65.30
N ASN A 3 32.92 -43.72 -64.80
CA ASN A 3 31.83 -44.37 -64.07
C ASN A 3 32.03 -44.55 -62.55
N ARG A 4 31.29 -43.80 -61.72
CA ARG A 4 29.90 -44.06 -61.22
C ARG A 4 29.81 -45.38 -60.45
N PHE A 5 29.69 -45.32 -59.12
CA PHE A 5 28.49 -45.68 -58.35
C PHE A 5 28.69 -45.41 -56.84
N ALA A 6 27.56 -45.17 -56.17
CA ALA A 6 27.30 -44.82 -54.77
C ALA A 6 28.19 -45.51 -53.70
N GLY A 7 28.43 -44.96 -52.50
CA GLY A 7 27.85 -43.84 -51.78
C GLY A 7 27.84 -44.18 -50.27
N CYS A 8 28.22 -43.21 -49.42
CA CYS A 8 28.09 -43.21 -47.94
C CYS A 8 29.08 -44.15 -47.18
N VAL A 9 29.76 -43.81 -46.08
CA VAL A 9 29.52 -42.89 -44.95
C VAL A 9 30.85 -42.58 -44.20
N THR A 10 30.91 -41.41 -43.52
CA THR A 10 31.74 -41.02 -42.35
C THR A 10 33.28 -40.99 -42.42
N ALA A 11 33.87 -39.79 -42.26
CA ALA A 11 34.39 -39.34 -40.95
C ALA A 11 34.84 -37.85 -40.97
N ALA A 12 34.52 -37.20 -39.85
CA ALA A 12 34.83 -35.87 -39.34
C ALA A 12 36.10 -35.13 -39.82
N LEU A 13 35.97 -33.80 -39.94
CA LEU A 13 36.48 -32.80 -38.97
C LEU A 13 37.03 -31.56 -39.72
N THR A 14 36.25 -30.48 -39.81
CA THR A 14 36.85 -29.13 -39.69
C THR A 14 35.84 -28.07 -39.27
N MET A 15 36.29 -27.34 -38.26
CA MET A 15 35.74 -26.20 -37.53
C MET A 15 35.36 -25.03 -38.45
N ALA A 16 34.15 -24.49 -38.29
CA ALA A 16 33.81 -23.13 -38.74
C ALA A 16 32.84 -22.50 -37.72
N LEU A 17 33.25 -21.34 -37.21
CA LEU A 17 32.50 -20.52 -36.26
C LEU A 17 31.12 -20.12 -36.82
N LEU A 18 30.07 -20.30 -36.01
CA LEU A 18 28.86 -19.51 -36.10
C LEU A 18 28.55 -18.92 -34.72
N PHE A 19 28.48 -17.60 -34.73
CA PHE A 19 28.13 -16.71 -33.65
C PHE A 19 26.68 -16.90 -33.17
N SER A 20 26.49 -16.62 -31.89
CA SER A 20 25.28 -16.03 -31.28
C SER A 20 24.04 -16.91 -31.09
N ALA A 21 23.97 -17.56 -29.93
CA ALA A 21 22.70 -17.67 -29.21
C ALA A 21 22.70 -16.60 -28.11
N THR A 22 21.98 -15.52 -28.35
CA THR A 22 21.63 -14.52 -27.33
C THR A 22 20.87 -15.21 -26.20
N HIS A 23 21.51 -15.35 -25.04
CA HIS A 23 20.78 -15.57 -23.80
C HIS A 23 19.96 -14.31 -23.51
N VAL A 24 18.66 -14.37 -23.81
CA VAL A 24 17.67 -13.52 -23.15
C VAL A 24 17.66 -14.00 -21.69
N SER A 25 18.36 -13.30 -20.81
CA SER A 25 18.13 -13.47 -19.37
C SER A 25 16.68 -13.11 -19.11
N ALA A 26 15.91 -14.06 -18.57
CA ALA A 26 14.62 -13.73 -17.99
C ALA A 26 14.84 -12.62 -16.95
N GLU A 27 14.18 -11.49 -17.14
CA GLU A 27 14.28 -10.34 -16.26
C GLU A 27 13.85 -10.76 -14.84
N VAL A 28 14.76 -10.61 -13.86
CA VAL A 28 14.46 -10.92 -12.46
C VAL A 28 13.48 -9.87 -11.95
N ILE A 29 12.25 -10.29 -11.66
CA ILE A 29 11.21 -9.43 -11.10
C ILE A 29 11.66 -8.95 -9.71
N PRO A 30 11.65 -7.63 -9.41
CA PRO A 30 12.00 -7.13 -8.08
C PRO A 30 11.08 -7.71 -6.99
N ASP A 31 11.62 -7.92 -5.78
CA ASP A 31 10.87 -8.43 -4.62
C ASP A 31 9.61 -7.60 -4.32
N GLU A 32 9.67 -6.28 -4.53
CA GLU A 32 8.55 -5.35 -4.36
C GLU A 32 7.40 -5.58 -5.37
N GLN A 33 7.68 -6.30 -6.46
CA GLN A 33 6.75 -6.57 -7.55
C GLN A 33 6.34 -8.04 -7.59
N VAL A 34 6.89 -8.89 -6.71
CA VAL A 34 6.52 -10.30 -6.63
C VAL A 34 5.03 -10.41 -6.30
N ARG A 35 4.33 -11.17 -7.12
CA ARG A 35 2.94 -11.55 -6.93
C ARG A 35 2.84 -13.04 -6.73
N LEU A 36 1.81 -13.42 -6.00
CA LEU A 36 1.35 -14.79 -6.08
C LEU A 36 0.68 -15.01 -7.43
N ASP A 37 1.16 -15.98 -8.19
CA ASP A 37 0.39 -16.52 -9.30
C ASP A 37 -0.83 -17.24 -8.72
N LEU A 38 -1.97 -16.58 -8.80
CA LEU A 38 -3.26 -17.00 -8.22
C LEU A 38 -3.88 -18.18 -9.00
N GLY A 39 -3.15 -18.78 -9.94
CA GLY A 39 -3.62 -19.89 -10.79
C GLY A 39 -4.69 -19.47 -11.79
N THR A 40 -4.90 -18.17 -12.00
CA THR A 40 -5.79 -17.64 -13.05
C THR A 40 -5.04 -17.39 -14.36
N SER A 41 -3.70 -17.44 -14.34
CA SER A 41 -2.83 -17.07 -15.48
C SER A 41 -2.00 -18.22 -16.06
N THR A 42 -1.92 -19.36 -15.38
CA THR A 42 -1.15 -20.53 -15.83
C THR A 42 -2.07 -21.70 -16.20
N ASN A 43 -1.62 -22.56 -17.12
CA ASN A 43 -2.28 -23.74 -17.71
C ASN A 43 -2.73 -24.82 -16.71
N GLN A 44 -3.29 -24.47 -15.55
CA GLN A 44 -3.68 -25.40 -14.49
C GLN A 44 -5.17 -25.68 -14.54
N VAL A 45 -5.52 -26.97 -14.56
CA VAL A 45 -6.86 -27.47 -14.83
C VAL A 45 -7.81 -27.13 -13.67
N ARG A 46 -8.90 -26.39 -13.98
CA ARG A 46 -10.04 -26.17 -13.08
C ARG A 46 -10.63 -27.53 -12.67
N VAL A 47 -10.90 -27.71 -11.38
CA VAL A 47 -11.63 -28.86 -10.86
C VAL A 47 -12.93 -28.33 -10.23
N PRO A 48 -14.09 -28.50 -10.90
CA PRO A 48 -15.36 -28.01 -10.39
C PRO A 48 -15.68 -28.58 -8.99
N GLY A 49 -16.04 -27.70 -8.06
CA GLY A 49 -16.34 -28.10 -6.67
C GLY A 49 -15.11 -28.32 -5.79
N ASP A 50 -13.91 -28.11 -6.32
CA ASP A 50 -12.66 -28.13 -5.56
C ASP A 50 -11.78 -26.90 -5.90
N PRO A 51 -12.23 -25.70 -5.49
CA PRO A 51 -11.52 -24.45 -5.76
C PRO A 51 -10.21 -24.38 -5.01
N ARG A 52 -9.35 -23.45 -5.43
CA ARG A 52 -8.14 -23.12 -4.67
C ARG A 52 -8.47 -22.17 -3.53
N VAL A 53 -7.84 -22.43 -2.41
CA VAL A 53 -7.82 -21.52 -1.27
C VAL A 53 -6.38 -21.15 -0.94
N GLY A 54 -6.17 -19.95 -0.42
CA GLY A 54 -4.83 -19.47 -0.13
C GLY A 54 -4.79 -18.31 0.85
N ALA A 55 -3.60 -18.02 1.35
CA ALA A 55 -3.32 -16.82 2.11
C ALA A 55 -2.01 -16.20 1.67
N VAL A 56 -1.98 -14.87 1.70
CA VAL A 56 -0.81 -14.01 1.49
C VAL A 56 -0.59 -13.27 2.79
N PHE A 57 0.59 -13.41 3.37
CA PHE A 57 1.01 -12.63 4.53
C PHE A 57 2.03 -11.62 4.05
N SER A 58 1.60 -10.37 4.00
CA SER A 58 2.43 -9.28 3.52
C SER A 58 2.09 -8.01 4.27
N ASP A 59 3.09 -7.16 4.50
CA ASP A 59 2.84 -5.80 4.98
C ASP A 59 2.35 -4.87 3.84
N THR A 60 2.03 -5.45 2.68
CA THR A 60 1.62 -4.70 1.48
C THR A 60 0.13 -4.37 1.43
N ALA A 61 -0.72 -4.93 2.31
CA ALA A 61 -2.15 -4.61 2.28
C ALA A 61 -2.46 -3.12 2.56
N THR A 62 -1.57 -2.44 3.28
CA THR A 62 -1.60 -0.98 3.47
C THR A 62 -1.11 -0.21 2.24
N VAL A 63 -0.28 -0.85 1.40
CA VAL A 63 0.18 -0.34 0.10
C VAL A 63 -0.96 -0.37 -0.93
N TYR A 64 -1.90 -1.31 -0.86
CA TYR A 64 -3.03 -1.41 -1.81
C TYR A 64 -4.24 -0.53 -1.46
N ALA A 65 -4.40 -0.11 -0.21
CA ALA A 65 -5.52 0.74 0.19
C ALA A 65 -5.14 2.23 0.25
N SER A 66 -4.49 2.78 -0.81
CA SER A 66 -4.41 4.24 -0.96
C SER A 66 -5.82 4.79 -1.09
N LYS A 67 -6.43 5.17 0.03
CA LYS A 67 -7.73 5.82 0.03
C LYS A 67 -7.54 7.21 -0.56
N PRO A 68 -8.26 7.52 -1.64
CA PRO A 68 -8.23 8.85 -2.20
C PRO A 68 -8.87 9.84 -1.22
N PRO A 69 -8.41 11.10 -1.20
CA PRO A 69 -8.91 12.10 -0.28
C PRO A 69 -10.41 12.29 -0.46
N GLY A 70 -11.16 12.50 0.62
CA GLY A 70 -12.63 12.47 0.65
C GLY A 70 -13.23 12.76 2.02
N ILE A 71 -14.41 13.39 2.04
CA ILE A 71 -15.30 13.40 3.21
C ILE A 71 -16.54 12.57 2.88
N LEU A 72 -16.91 11.68 3.78
CA LEU A 72 -18.05 10.78 3.67
C LEU A 72 -18.99 10.97 4.86
N GLY A 73 -20.26 11.26 4.59
CA GLY A 73 -21.31 11.16 5.59
C GLY A 73 -21.72 9.70 5.69
N MET A 74 -21.60 9.09 6.87
CA MET A 74 -21.94 7.69 7.11
C MET A 74 -23.09 7.56 8.12
N LYS A 75 -24.02 6.65 7.82
CA LYS A 75 -25.10 6.28 8.75
C LYS A 75 -24.59 5.28 9.80
N THR A 76 -25.26 5.26 10.93
CA THR A 76 -25.16 4.13 11.85
C THR A 76 -26.08 3.04 11.34
N ALA A 77 -25.50 1.96 10.80
CA ALA A 77 -26.28 0.84 10.28
C ALA A 77 -27.09 0.18 11.41
N LYS A 78 -28.38 -0.03 11.17
CA LYS A 78 -29.23 -0.84 12.05
C LYS A 78 -29.19 -2.30 11.61
N LEU A 79 -29.28 -3.23 12.56
CA LEU A 79 -29.34 -4.65 12.25
C LEU A 79 -30.55 -4.94 11.35
N GLY A 80 -30.32 -5.59 10.20
CA GLY A 80 -31.35 -5.90 9.20
C GLY A 80 -31.69 -4.76 8.23
N GLU A 81 -31.02 -3.60 8.32
CA GLU A 81 -31.21 -2.52 7.37
C GLU A 81 -30.63 -2.88 6.00
N ILE A 82 -31.43 -2.69 4.95
CA ILE A 82 -31.02 -2.88 3.57
C ILE A 82 -30.71 -1.51 2.98
N PHE A 83 -29.47 -1.32 2.57
CA PHE A 83 -29.06 -0.11 1.85
C PHE A 83 -29.43 -0.22 0.36
N SER A 84 -29.59 0.92 -0.29
CA SER A 84 -29.88 1.00 -1.73
C SER A 84 -29.40 2.33 -2.30
N ALA A 85 -29.55 2.53 -3.61
CA ALA A 85 -29.30 3.84 -4.23
C ALA A 85 -30.19 4.96 -3.65
N THR A 86 -31.41 4.64 -3.21
CA THR A 86 -32.35 5.59 -2.60
C THR A 86 -32.26 5.68 -1.07
N ASN A 87 -31.65 4.68 -0.42
CA ASN A 87 -31.28 4.68 1.00
C ASN A 87 -29.78 4.33 1.15
N PRO A 88 -28.85 5.24 0.79
CA PRO A 88 -27.43 4.90 0.81
C PRO A 88 -26.91 4.78 2.25
N TYR A 89 -25.94 3.89 2.47
CA TYR A 89 -25.21 3.76 3.73
C TYR A 89 -24.33 4.99 4.00
N ALA A 90 -23.70 5.49 2.93
CA ALA A 90 -22.90 6.70 2.97
C ALA A 90 -23.09 7.56 1.73
N ILE A 91 -22.80 8.84 1.86
CA ILE A 91 -22.74 9.81 0.76
C ILE A 91 -21.41 10.55 0.77
N GLY A 92 -20.98 11.02 -0.39
CA GLY A 92 -19.89 11.98 -0.50
C GLY A 92 -20.32 13.36 -0.02
N CYS A 93 -19.47 14.03 0.75
CA CYS A 93 -19.67 15.42 1.17
C CYS A 93 -18.75 16.37 0.39
N ASN A 94 -19.26 17.55 0.06
CA ASN A 94 -18.54 18.61 -0.62
C ASN A 94 -17.75 19.53 0.33
N SER A 95 -17.93 19.42 1.63
CA SER A 95 -17.14 20.16 2.61
C SER A 95 -17.40 19.57 3.99
N THR A 96 -16.65 20.06 4.98
CA THR A 96 -16.91 19.74 6.39
C THR A 96 -18.30 20.19 6.86
N GLY A 97 -18.89 21.19 6.19
CA GLY A 97 -20.20 21.78 6.49
C GLY A 97 -21.31 21.45 5.49
N ASP A 98 -21.13 20.47 4.60
CA ASP A 98 -22.11 20.17 3.55
C ASP A 98 -23.50 19.83 4.13
N PRO A 99 -24.56 20.60 3.79
CA PRO A 99 -25.93 20.33 4.22
C PRO A 99 -26.43 18.95 3.81
N ALA A 100 -25.99 18.40 2.67
CA ALA A 100 -26.36 17.05 2.25
C ALA A 100 -25.89 15.99 3.27
N CYS A 101 -24.77 16.26 3.95
CA CYS A 101 -24.21 15.44 5.01
C CYS A 101 -24.67 15.82 6.42
N ALA A 102 -25.65 16.70 6.58
CA ALA A 102 -26.18 17.06 7.90
C ALA A 102 -26.92 15.89 8.58
N GLY A 103 -27.59 15.03 7.80
CA GLY A 103 -28.33 13.87 8.30
C GLY A 103 -27.48 12.63 8.64
N TYR A 104 -26.15 12.70 8.49
CA TYR A 104 -25.25 11.58 8.71
C TYR A 104 -24.50 11.77 10.03
N ALA A 105 -24.69 10.83 10.95
CA ALA A 105 -24.19 10.92 12.33
C ALA A 105 -22.65 10.95 12.42
N LYS A 106 -21.95 10.36 11.43
CA LYS A 106 -20.50 10.34 11.37
C LYS A 106 -20.02 10.93 10.05
N ARG A 107 -19.01 11.78 10.10
CA ARG A 107 -18.30 12.27 8.91
C ARG A 107 -16.91 11.65 8.89
N PHE A 108 -16.70 10.67 8.04
CA PHE A 108 -15.41 10.03 7.86
C PHE A 108 -14.57 10.84 6.88
N ILE A 109 -13.29 10.99 7.17
CA ILE A 109 -12.33 11.73 6.35
C ILE A 109 -11.24 10.76 5.90
N SER A 110 -10.83 10.92 4.65
CA SER A 110 -9.53 10.49 4.16
C SER A 110 -8.84 11.71 3.54
N ALA A 111 -7.56 11.92 3.83
CA ALA A 111 -6.77 13.01 3.28
C ALA A 111 -5.33 12.56 3.10
N LYS A 112 -4.55 13.33 2.34
CA LYS A 112 -3.10 13.14 2.18
C LYS A 112 -2.38 14.42 2.57
N TYR A 113 -1.20 14.33 3.18
CA TYR A 113 -0.42 15.54 3.46
C TYR A 113 0.24 16.00 2.16
N PRO A 114 -0.04 17.23 1.70
CA PRO A 114 0.67 17.82 0.58
C PRO A 114 2.11 18.13 0.97
N TYR A 115 2.99 18.30 -0.01
CA TYR A 115 4.24 18.99 0.25
C TYR A 115 3.99 20.46 0.60
N CYS A 116 4.75 21.00 1.57
CA CYS A 116 4.52 22.36 2.05
C CYS A 116 4.72 23.38 0.91
N SER A 117 3.80 24.34 0.86
CA SER A 117 3.85 25.47 -0.07
C SER A 117 3.31 26.71 0.63
N PRO A 118 3.48 27.92 0.06
CA PRO A 118 2.87 29.13 0.63
C PRO A 118 1.35 29.01 0.84
N LYS A 119 0.66 28.18 0.04
CA LYS A 119 -0.78 27.90 0.14
C LYS A 119 -1.13 26.77 1.11
N SER A 120 -0.15 26.04 1.62
CA SER A 120 -0.33 24.88 2.51
C SER A 120 0.91 24.75 3.39
N SER A 121 1.03 25.67 4.35
CA SER A 121 2.25 25.84 5.16
C SER A 121 2.13 25.29 6.58
N VAL A 122 0.94 24.84 6.99
CA VAL A 122 0.63 24.48 8.38
C VAL A 122 0.27 23.01 8.59
N ILE A 123 -0.26 22.34 7.56
CA ILE A 123 -0.57 20.90 7.57
C ILE A 123 0.01 20.29 6.28
N CYS A 124 1.25 19.83 6.34
CA CYS A 124 2.01 19.43 5.16
C CYS A 124 3.30 18.66 5.51
N LEU A 125 3.90 18.04 4.49
CA LEU A 125 5.24 17.46 4.52
C LEU A 125 6.24 18.59 4.29
N LYS A 126 7.02 18.93 5.30
CA LYS A 126 7.92 20.09 5.31
C LYS A 126 9.26 19.84 4.68
N SER A 127 9.83 18.66 4.91
CA SER A 127 11.11 18.27 4.32
C SER A 127 11.16 16.77 4.09
N PHE A 128 11.91 16.39 3.07
CA PHE A 128 12.25 15.01 2.76
C PHE A 128 13.73 15.00 2.38
N TRP A 129 14.55 14.25 3.12
CA TRP A 129 15.99 14.19 2.92
C TRP A 129 16.51 12.75 2.97
N ALA A 130 17.75 12.59 2.56
CA ALA A 130 18.52 11.37 2.66
C ALA A 130 19.88 11.63 3.29
N ILE A 131 20.39 10.69 4.09
CA ILE A 131 21.77 10.61 4.52
C ILE A 131 22.42 9.48 3.73
N LEU A 132 23.38 9.83 2.88
CA LEU A 132 24.12 8.90 2.03
C LEU A 132 25.11 8.07 2.86
N PRO A 133 25.66 6.97 2.31
CA PRO A 133 26.61 6.12 3.02
C PRO A 133 27.88 6.84 3.52
N ASP A 134 28.26 7.95 2.88
CA ASP A 134 29.37 8.83 3.27
C ASP A 134 29.01 9.82 4.40
N GLY A 135 27.77 9.79 4.90
CA GLY A 135 27.25 10.68 5.93
C GLY A 135 26.73 12.02 5.39
N LYS A 136 26.82 12.28 4.08
CA LYS A 136 26.33 13.52 3.47
C LYS A 136 24.80 13.55 3.47
N ARG A 137 24.24 14.66 3.94
CA ARG A 137 22.81 14.95 3.82
C ARG A 137 22.49 15.57 2.46
N VAL A 138 21.44 15.07 1.81
CA VAL A 138 20.88 15.61 0.57
C VAL A 138 19.38 15.84 0.75
N GLU A 139 18.91 17.04 0.44
CA GLU A 139 17.48 17.36 0.41
C GLU A 139 16.86 16.86 -0.90
N ALA A 140 15.65 16.29 -0.80
CA ALA A 140 14.91 15.85 -1.96
C ALA A 140 14.36 17.05 -2.73
N THR A 141 14.46 17.01 -4.05
CA THR A 141 13.80 17.95 -4.95
C THR A 141 12.38 17.49 -5.19
N PHE A 142 11.39 18.31 -4.81
CA PHE A 142 9.99 18.05 -5.13
C PHE A 142 9.78 18.15 -6.65
N ILE A 143 9.19 17.10 -7.24
CA ILE A 143 8.93 17.02 -8.69
C ILE A 143 7.49 17.38 -8.99
N LYS A 144 6.54 16.67 -8.37
CA LYS A 144 5.10 16.91 -8.54
C LYS A 144 4.28 16.20 -7.47
N GLU A 145 3.04 16.61 -7.35
CA GLU A 145 1.99 15.85 -6.67
C GLU A 145 1.20 15.05 -7.70
N LEU A 146 0.85 13.80 -7.41
CA LEU A 146 -0.03 13.02 -8.28
C LEU A 146 -1.45 13.59 -8.24
N ASP A 147 -2.20 13.49 -9.34
CA ASP A 147 -3.60 13.93 -9.37
C ASP A 147 -4.47 12.97 -8.52
N PRO A 148 -5.04 13.41 -7.39
CA PRO A 148 -5.92 12.57 -6.57
C PRO A 148 -7.28 12.29 -7.21
N GLY A 149 -7.64 13.00 -8.29
CA GLY A 149 -8.94 12.92 -8.95
C GLY A 149 -10.05 13.74 -8.28
N THR A 150 -11.16 13.91 -9.01
CA THR A 150 -12.39 14.62 -8.59
C THR A 150 -13.56 13.62 -8.48
N PRO A 151 -14.54 13.81 -7.55
CA PRO A 151 -15.13 15.09 -7.17
C PRO A 151 -15.04 15.39 -5.67
N VAL A 152 -13.86 15.29 -5.07
CA VAL A 152 -13.68 15.72 -3.67
C VAL A 152 -13.21 17.16 -3.67
N PRO A 153 -14.08 18.13 -3.32
CA PRO A 153 -13.68 19.52 -3.24
C PRO A 153 -12.59 19.74 -2.20
N PHE A 154 -11.86 20.84 -2.42
CA PHE A 154 -10.68 21.29 -1.69
C PHE A 154 -10.86 21.24 -0.16
N LEU A 155 -10.21 20.26 0.49
CA LEU A 155 -10.32 19.97 1.92
C LEU A 155 -9.36 20.78 2.81
N ASP A 156 -9.12 22.06 2.56
CA ASP A 156 -8.26 22.83 3.48
C ASP A 156 -9.03 23.32 4.70
N GLU A 157 -8.89 22.62 5.82
CA GLU A 157 -9.62 22.92 7.05
C GLU A 157 -8.70 22.86 8.28
N PRO A 158 -7.83 23.87 8.47
CA PRO A 158 -6.81 23.84 9.51
C PRO A 158 -7.35 23.72 10.93
N ARG A 159 -8.58 24.21 11.16
CA ARG A 159 -9.28 24.06 12.44
C ARG A 159 -9.45 22.59 12.84
N TYR A 160 -9.63 21.72 11.85
CA TYR A 160 -9.85 20.30 12.07
C TYR A 160 -8.61 19.46 11.82
N GLY A 161 -7.44 20.05 11.55
CA GLY A 161 -6.22 19.30 11.23
C GLY A 161 -6.27 18.59 9.89
N ILE A 162 -7.10 19.07 8.95
CA ILE A 162 -7.26 18.48 7.62
C ILE A 162 -6.46 19.34 6.62
N PRO A 163 -5.50 18.76 5.89
CA PRO A 163 -4.77 19.48 4.86
C PRO A 163 -5.61 19.64 3.60
N ARG A 164 -5.25 20.60 2.74
CA ARG A 164 -5.82 20.70 1.39
C ARG A 164 -5.83 19.35 0.68
N THR A 165 -6.80 19.16 -0.21
CA THR A 165 -6.85 17.99 -1.08
C THR A 165 -5.56 17.87 -1.87
N ALA A 166 -4.95 16.69 -1.81
CA ALA A 166 -3.65 16.39 -2.38
C ALA A 166 -3.54 14.91 -2.76
N GLY A 167 -2.72 14.61 -3.77
CA GLY A 167 -2.26 13.25 -4.05
C GLY A 167 -0.94 12.93 -3.34
N ASP A 168 -0.37 11.76 -3.65
CA ASP A 168 0.97 11.41 -3.16
C ASP A 168 2.03 12.32 -3.81
N SER A 169 3.07 12.66 -3.06
CA SER A 169 4.13 13.56 -3.53
C SER A 169 5.31 12.78 -4.12
N ILE A 170 5.83 13.25 -5.25
CA ILE A 170 6.94 12.66 -6.00
C ILE A 170 8.17 13.54 -5.91
N PHE A 171 9.31 12.93 -5.67
CA PHE A 171 10.59 13.58 -5.42
C PHE A 171 11.73 12.91 -6.20
N GLU A 172 12.85 13.62 -6.31
CA GLU A 172 14.14 13.07 -6.75
C GLU A 172 15.25 13.68 -5.90
N PHE A 173 16.24 12.88 -5.49
CA PHE A 173 17.43 13.39 -4.82
C PHE A 173 18.45 13.83 -5.85
N ARG A 174 18.73 15.14 -5.92
CA ARG A 174 19.64 15.75 -6.90
C ARG A 174 20.82 16.44 -6.22
N ASP A 175 21.96 16.49 -6.90
CA ASP A 175 23.06 17.37 -6.50
C ASP A 175 22.86 18.82 -6.98
N ALA A 176 23.86 19.66 -6.73
CA ALA A 176 23.85 21.06 -7.15
C ALA A 176 23.84 21.26 -8.68
N SER A 177 24.25 20.26 -9.47
CA SER A 177 24.17 20.28 -10.94
C SER A 177 22.80 19.87 -11.47
N GLY A 178 21.92 19.35 -10.59
CA GLY A 178 20.61 18.82 -10.94
C GLY A 178 20.64 17.33 -11.32
N ALA A 179 21.79 16.66 -11.24
CA ALA A 179 21.92 15.24 -11.54
C ALA A 179 21.39 14.39 -10.37
N PRO A 180 20.68 13.26 -10.65
CA PRO A 180 20.25 12.34 -9.60
C PRO A 180 21.45 11.77 -8.83
N VAL A 181 21.40 11.82 -7.49
CA VAL A 181 22.45 11.25 -6.60
C VAL A 181 22.04 9.94 -5.94
N ILE A 182 20.75 9.60 -5.96
CA ILE A 182 20.24 8.30 -5.51
C ILE A 182 19.43 7.71 -6.65
N THR A 183 19.77 6.49 -7.04
CA THR A 183 19.10 5.73 -8.09
C THR A 183 18.75 4.33 -7.60
N HIS A 184 17.81 3.69 -8.29
CA HIS A 184 17.37 2.31 -8.09
C HIS A 184 17.06 1.68 -9.46
N ASN A 185 16.75 0.38 -9.50
CA ASN A 185 16.54 -0.35 -10.75
C ASN A 185 15.37 0.16 -11.63
N GLY A 186 14.54 1.07 -11.09
CA GLY A 186 13.43 1.71 -11.79
C GLY A 186 13.68 3.19 -12.16
N GLY A 187 14.88 3.72 -11.90
CA GLY A 187 15.21 5.13 -12.13
C GLY A 187 15.65 5.85 -10.85
N SER A 188 15.15 7.07 -10.65
CA SER A 188 15.59 7.98 -9.58
C SER A 188 14.44 8.61 -8.79
N LEU A 189 13.20 8.22 -9.08
CA LEU A 189 12.02 8.83 -8.48
C LEU A 189 11.65 8.13 -7.17
N PHE A 190 11.32 8.94 -6.18
CA PHE A 190 10.82 8.49 -4.89
C PHE A 190 9.43 9.06 -4.68
N ALA A 191 8.53 8.25 -4.12
CA ALA A 191 7.22 8.67 -3.71
C ALA A 191 7.12 8.69 -2.18
N LEU A 192 6.54 9.77 -1.67
CA LEU A 192 6.16 9.87 -0.27
C LEU A 192 4.63 9.79 -0.19
N ARG A 193 4.15 8.65 0.29
CA ARG A 193 2.74 8.43 0.60
C ARG A 193 2.49 8.92 2.01
N SER A 194 1.44 9.72 2.17
CA SER A 194 0.94 10.12 3.48
C SER A 194 -0.57 10.04 3.46
N SER A 195 -1.16 9.33 4.42
CA SER A 195 -2.60 9.14 4.52
C SER A 195 -3.04 9.51 5.92
N LEU A 196 -4.12 10.27 6.00
CA LEU A 196 -4.81 10.63 7.22
C LEU A 196 -6.25 10.14 7.12
N ILE A 197 -6.69 9.38 8.10
CA ILE A 197 -8.02 8.77 8.12
C ILE A 197 -8.64 8.95 9.51
N GLY A 198 -9.93 9.25 9.56
CA GLY A 198 -10.66 9.21 10.82
C GLY A 198 -12.02 9.86 10.74
N VAL A 199 -12.55 10.28 11.89
CA VAL A 199 -13.86 10.93 11.99
C VAL A 199 -13.65 12.41 12.24
N LEU A 200 -14.32 13.28 11.47
CA LEU A 200 -14.26 14.73 11.61
C LEU A 200 -14.57 15.14 13.06
N GLY A 201 -13.68 15.94 13.63
CA GLY A 201 -13.86 16.49 14.98
C GLY A 201 -13.53 15.51 16.12
N SER A 202 -12.98 14.32 15.84
CA SER A 202 -12.49 13.40 16.87
C SER A 202 -11.30 13.94 17.66
N GLY A 203 -10.59 14.95 17.13
CA GLY A 203 -9.37 15.50 17.71
C GLY A 203 -8.13 14.62 17.53
N ALA A 204 -8.26 13.46 16.88
CA ALA A 204 -7.15 12.57 16.53
C ALA A 204 -7.50 11.76 15.27
N TYR A 205 -6.53 11.66 14.35
CA TYR A 205 -6.66 10.87 13.14
C TYR A 205 -5.58 9.80 13.08
N ASP A 206 -5.94 8.69 12.44
CA ASP A 206 -4.98 7.67 12.08
C ASP A 206 -4.12 8.21 10.94
N PHE A 207 -2.81 8.11 11.10
CA PHE A 207 -1.83 8.55 10.12
C PHE A 207 -1.01 7.35 9.65
N GLU A 208 -0.75 7.31 8.34
CA GLU A 208 0.23 6.43 7.72
C GLU A 208 1.17 7.23 6.82
N GLY A 209 2.48 7.00 6.95
CA GLY A 209 3.51 7.55 6.09
C GLY A 209 4.41 6.44 5.56
N ALA A 210 4.76 6.48 4.27
CA ALA A 210 5.66 5.51 3.67
C ALA A 210 6.47 6.12 2.52
N ILE A 211 7.69 5.63 2.34
CA ILE A 211 8.58 5.99 1.23
C ILE A 211 8.67 4.81 0.27
N PHE A 212 8.64 5.09 -1.03
CA PHE A 212 8.82 4.09 -2.08
C PHE A 212 9.81 4.60 -3.12
N ALA A 213 10.76 3.77 -3.54
CA ALA A 213 11.46 3.94 -4.81
C ALA A 213 10.52 3.51 -5.93
N ILE A 214 10.32 4.32 -6.96
CA ILE A 214 9.28 4.08 -7.96
C ILE A 214 9.68 4.42 -9.40
N SER A 215 8.99 3.78 -10.35
CA SER A 215 8.86 4.29 -11.72
C SER A 215 7.41 4.73 -11.95
N LEU A 216 7.21 5.88 -12.59
CA LEU A 216 5.88 6.28 -13.01
C LEU A 216 5.54 5.67 -14.37
N VAL A 217 4.47 4.88 -14.41
CA VAL A 217 3.91 4.32 -15.64
C VAL A 217 2.50 4.82 -15.85
N ASN A 218 2.09 4.97 -17.10
CA ASN A 218 0.70 5.30 -17.42
C ASN A 218 -0.20 4.13 -17.00
N ASN A 219 -1.35 4.45 -16.41
CA ASN A 219 -2.40 3.48 -16.15
C ASN A 219 -3.73 3.95 -16.74
N GLN A 220 -4.73 3.07 -16.72
CA GLN A 220 -6.06 3.35 -17.28
C GLN A 220 -7.02 3.97 -16.24
N SER A 221 -6.53 4.47 -15.11
CA SER A 221 -7.41 5.12 -14.13
C SER A 221 -7.93 6.42 -14.73
N LYS A 222 -9.25 6.50 -14.97
CA LYS A 222 -9.85 7.66 -15.65
C LYS A 222 -10.38 8.71 -14.69
N LYS A 223 -10.93 8.27 -13.56
CA LYS A 223 -11.55 9.14 -12.57
C LYS A 223 -11.69 8.44 -11.22
N LEU A 224 -11.85 9.25 -10.19
CA LEU A 224 -12.29 8.79 -8.90
C LEU A 224 -13.81 8.59 -8.92
N VAL A 225 -14.28 7.45 -8.41
CA VAL A 225 -15.71 7.17 -8.25
C VAL A 225 -16.05 6.95 -6.79
N PHE A 226 -17.14 7.56 -6.37
CA PHE A 226 -17.75 7.26 -5.09
C PHE A 226 -18.65 6.05 -5.23
N LYS A 227 -18.46 5.04 -4.37
CA LYS A 227 -19.41 3.95 -4.15
C LYS A 227 -19.98 4.10 -2.75
N GLY A 228 -21.17 4.69 -2.66
CA GLY A 228 -21.89 4.92 -1.40
C GLY A 228 -22.76 3.74 -0.92
N PHE A 229 -22.84 2.71 -1.75
CA PHE A 229 -23.66 1.53 -1.56
C PHE A 229 -23.14 0.38 -2.44
N SER A 230 -22.92 -0.79 -1.83
CA SER A 230 -22.76 -2.08 -2.52
C SER A 230 -23.84 -3.03 -1.97
N PRO A 231 -24.66 -3.69 -2.81
CA PRO A 231 -25.60 -4.70 -2.34
C PRO A 231 -24.87 -5.83 -1.59
N GLY A 232 -25.16 -6.00 -0.29
CA GLY A 232 -24.58 -7.08 0.52
C GLY A 232 -23.22 -6.79 1.16
N GLU A 233 -22.60 -5.63 0.93
CA GLU A 233 -21.34 -5.23 1.59
C GLU A 233 -21.54 -4.01 2.49
N THR A 234 -20.91 -3.98 3.66
CA THR A 234 -20.90 -2.85 4.60
C THR A 234 -19.85 -1.77 4.24
N GLY A 235 -19.38 -1.74 3.00
CA GLY A 235 -18.32 -0.84 2.53
C GLY A 235 -18.87 0.33 1.71
N ALA A 236 -18.53 1.55 2.10
CA ALA A 236 -18.68 2.73 1.26
C ALA A 236 -17.38 3.53 1.21
N GLY A 237 -17.06 4.09 0.05
CA GLY A 237 -15.80 4.79 -0.14
C GLY A 237 -15.60 5.36 -1.53
N TYR A 238 -14.59 6.20 -1.64
CA TYR A 238 -14.04 6.60 -2.93
C TYR A 238 -13.02 5.56 -3.39
N GLY A 239 -13.09 5.17 -4.66
CA GLY A 239 -12.10 4.30 -5.29
C GLY A 239 -11.83 4.79 -6.71
N TYR A 240 -10.62 4.58 -7.22
CA TYR A 240 -10.35 4.82 -8.63
C TYR A 240 -11.15 3.81 -9.46
N ASN A 241 -11.87 4.30 -10.49
CA ASN A 241 -12.56 3.40 -11.40
C ASN A 241 -11.56 2.83 -12.41
N TRP A 242 -11.53 1.51 -12.53
CA TRP A 242 -10.68 0.77 -13.46
C TRP A 242 -11.55 0.25 -14.60
N ASP A 243 -11.12 0.49 -15.83
CA ASP A 243 -11.73 -0.15 -17.00
C ASP A 243 -10.69 -0.33 -18.12
N PRO A 244 -10.20 -1.57 -18.36
CA PRO A 244 -10.33 -2.79 -17.53
C PRO A 244 -9.64 -2.72 -16.15
N ALA A 245 -9.89 -3.74 -15.30
CA ALA A 245 -9.19 -3.94 -14.04
C ALA A 245 -7.69 -4.17 -14.28
N VAL A 246 -6.89 -3.10 -14.18
CA VAL A 246 -5.43 -3.23 -14.22
C VAL A 246 -5.00 -3.71 -12.84
N VAL A 247 -4.46 -4.94 -12.79
CA VAL A 247 -3.76 -5.46 -11.60
C VAL A 247 -2.44 -4.71 -11.49
N THR A 248 -2.53 -3.46 -11.04
CA THR A 248 -1.38 -2.57 -11.07
C THR A 248 -0.69 -2.61 -9.71
N ASN A 249 0.57 -3.04 -9.68
CA ASN A 249 1.46 -3.06 -8.51
C ASN A 249 1.84 -1.62 -8.12
N CYS A 250 0.88 -0.75 -7.86
CA CYS A 250 1.17 0.64 -7.55
C CYS A 250 1.46 0.82 -6.07
N ALA A 251 2.65 1.31 -5.76
CA ALA A 251 2.96 1.87 -4.46
C ALA A 251 2.41 3.28 -4.26
N VAL A 252 2.06 4.00 -5.33
CA VAL A 252 1.27 5.25 -5.30
C VAL A 252 0.41 5.37 -6.54
N ILE A 253 -0.76 6.00 -6.43
CA ILE A 253 -1.73 6.09 -7.54
C ILE A 253 -2.23 7.53 -7.66
N GLY A 254 -2.29 8.01 -8.91
CA GLY A 254 -3.09 9.15 -9.31
C GLY A 254 -3.92 8.83 -10.55
N VAL A 255 -4.68 9.82 -11.02
CA VAL A 255 -5.41 9.72 -12.30
C VAL A 255 -4.40 9.54 -13.44
N GLY A 256 -4.59 8.48 -14.23
CA GLY A 256 -3.76 8.12 -15.38
C GLY A 256 -2.34 7.64 -15.05
N VAL A 257 -1.96 7.52 -13.77
CA VAL A 257 -0.58 7.23 -13.38
C VAL A 257 -0.48 6.24 -12.21
N CYS A 258 0.48 5.32 -12.33
CA CYS A 258 0.87 4.34 -11.32
C CYS A 258 2.35 4.49 -10.99
N GLY A 259 2.71 4.56 -9.70
CA GLY A 259 4.09 4.42 -9.25
C GLY A 259 4.39 2.96 -8.93
N VAL A 260 5.10 2.26 -9.82
CA VAL A 260 5.52 0.86 -9.62
C VAL A 260 6.73 0.82 -8.67
N PRO A 261 6.69 0.05 -7.56
CA PRO A 261 7.76 0.05 -6.57
C PRO A 261 8.98 -0.75 -7.01
N PHE A 262 10.11 -0.33 -6.49
CA PHE A 262 11.41 -0.97 -6.58
C PHE A 262 12.07 -0.97 -5.21
N THR A 263 13.16 -1.73 -5.10
CA THR A 263 13.95 -1.83 -3.89
C THR A 263 14.53 -0.48 -3.47
N LEU A 264 14.24 -0.08 -2.23
CA LEU A 264 14.87 1.06 -1.59
C LEU A 264 16.33 0.74 -1.27
N PRO A 265 17.27 1.67 -1.51
CA PRO A 265 18.65 1.54 -1.06
C PRO A 265 18.71 1.37 0.47
N THR A 266 19.24 0.24 0.95
CA THR A 266 19.28 -0.12 2.38
C THR A 266 20.47 0.50 3.13
N ASP A 267 21.43 1.06 2.41
CA ASP A 267 22.58 1.80 2.92
C ASP A 267 22.30 3.30 3.10
N VAL A 268 21.18 3.79 2.58
CA VAL A 268 20.71 5.17 2.72
C VAL A 268 19.75 5.30 3.91
N ARG A 269 19.89 6.37 4.69
CA ARG A 269 18.86 6.76 5.68
C ARG A 269 17.94 7.78 5.06
N PHE A 270 16.64 7.54 5.08
CA PHE A 270 15.65 8.50 4.63
C PHE A 270 15.02 9.19 5.82
N GLY A 271 14.76 10.50 5.70
CA GLY A 271 14.12 11.28 6.73
C GLY A 271 13.02 12.18 6.20
N VAL A 272 11.90 12.24 6.92
CA VAL A 272 10.72 13.04 6.58
C VAL A 272 10.32 13.87 7.78
N GLU A 273 10.00 15.14 7.56
CA GLU A 273 9.40 16.03 8.55
C GLU A 273 7.98 16.39 8.10
N MET A 274 7.00 16.16 8.96
CA MET A 274 5.62 16.62 8.75
C MET A 274 5.24 17.66 9.80
N GLN A 275 4.29 18.51 9.43
CA GLN A 275 3.69 19.50 10.32
C GLN A 275 2.17 19.41 10.28
N SER A 276 1.52 19.61 11.43
CA SER A 276 0.06 19.62 11.55
C SER A 276 -0.41 20.53 12.69
N THR A 277 -1.65 21.02 12.60
CA THR A 277 -2.32 21.76 13.68
C THR A 277 -3.01 20.84 14.70
N VAL A 278 -3.22 19.57 14.33
CA VAL A 278 -3.74 18.52 15.22
C VAL A 278 -2.77 17.36 15.21
N PHE A 279 -2.39 16.88 16.39
CA PHE A 279 -1.43 15.80 16.47
C PHE A 279 -2.07 14.46 16.07
N PRO A 280 -1.52 13.71 15.10
CA PRO A 280 -1.86 12.31 14.94
C PRO A 280 -1.46 11.54 16.21
N ILE A 281 -2.09 10.40 16.46
CA ILE A 281 -2.00 9.65 17.73
C ILE A 281 -0.55 9.47 18.22
N LYS A 282 -0.35 9.56 19.55
CA LYS A 282 0.97 9.70 20.18
C LYS A 282 1.90 8.49 20.04
N TRP A 283 1.34 7.30 19.84
CA TRP A 283 2.09 6.08 19.58
C TRP A 283 2.04 5.72 18.11
N VAL A 284 3.22 5.45 17.56
CA VAL A 284 3.36 4.95 16.20
C VAL A 284 4.07 3.61 16.20
N HIS A 285 3.77 2.78 15.21
CA HIS A 285 4.53 1.60 14.85
C HIS A 285 5.03 1.72 13.41
N GLY A 286 6.08 0.99 13.04
CA GLY A 286 6.66 1.15 11.71
C GLY A 286 7.57 0.03 11.25
N ARG A 287 8.01 0.15 10.00
CA ARG A 287 9.05 -0.65 9.35
C ARG A 287 10.25 0.24 9.11
N LEU A 288 11.14 0.28 10.08
CA LEU A 288 12.28 1.19 10.10
C LEU A 288 13.43 0.51 10.83
N GLU A 289 14.64 0.64 10.29
CA GLU A 289 15.86 0.21 10.95
C GLU A 289 16.57 1.40 11.60
N SER A 290 16.86 1.27 12.91
CA SER A 290 17.53 2.28 13.74
C SER A 290 16.94 3.69 13.59
N PRO A 291 15.65 3.90 13.91
CA PRO A 291 14.99 5.19 13.72
C PRO A 291 15.48 6.26 14.70
N ILE A 292 15.52 7.50 14.21
CA ILE A 292 15.71 8.72 14.99
C ILE A 292 14.44 9.55 14.83
N VAL A 293 13.75 9.81 15.95
CA VAL A 293 12.52 10.60 15.97
C VAL A 293 12.76 11.88 16.75
N LYS A 294 12.31 13.01 16.20
CA LYS A 294 12.24 14.28 16.92
C LYS A 294 10.83 14.82 16.78
N SER A 295 10.29 15.37 17.87
CA SER A 295 9.00 16.03 17.88
C SER A 295 9.12 17.39 18.55
N ASN A 296 8.33 18.34 18.08
CA ASN A 296 8.22 19.66 18.67
C ASN A 296 6.78 20.16 18.59
N TYR A 297 6.34 20.88 19.61
CA TYR A 297 5.09 21.62 19.60
C TYR A 297 5.36 23.06 20.03
N ASN A 298 4.93 24.02 19.23
CA ASN A 298 5.17 25.45 19.49
C ASN A 298 3.92 26.19 20.02
N GLY A 299 2.93 25.46 20.54
CA GLY A 299 1.64 26.04 20.97
C GLY A 299 0.59 26.16 19.85
N LYS A 300 0.95 25.86 18.60
CA LYS A 300 0.02 25.91 17.46
C LYS A 300 0.24 24.80 16.43
N ILE A 301 1.49 24.45 16.16
CA ILE A 301 1.89 23.48 15.15
C ILE A 301 2.71 22.39 15.82
N TYR A 302 2.30 21.16 15.59
CA TYR A 302 3.09 19.97 15.86
C TYR A 302 4.00 19.70 14.68
N SER A 303 5.27 19.45 14.93
CA SER A 303 6.23 18.96 13.94
C SER A 303 6.80 17.64 14.42
N ILE A 304 6.82 16.63 13.55
CA ILE A 304 7.49 15.35 13.81
C ILE A 304 8.40 15.02 12.64
N SER A 305 9.64 14.69 12.95
CA SER A 305 10.63 14.21 12.00
C SER A 305 11.02 12.78 12.32
N VAL A 306 11.01 11.91 11.33
CA VAL A 306 11.47 10.52 11.44
C VAL A 306 12.55 10.28 10.41
N GLU A 307 13.70 9.80 10.86
CA GLU A 307 14.83 9.40 10.01
C GLU A 307 15.24 7.96 10.30
N ALA A 308 15.31 7.10 9.29
CA ALA A 308 15.70 5.71 9.47
C ALA A 308 16.21 5.07 8.17
N LYS A 309 16.84 3.90 8.28
CA LYS A 309 17.08 3.03 7.12
C LYS A 309 15.82 2.24 6.78
N PRO A 310 15.57 1.91 5.49
CA PRO A 310 14.60 0.90 5.12
C PRO A 310 14.97 -0.46 5.73
N THR A 311 13.99 -1.29 6.02
CA THR A 311 14.19 -2.68 6.46
C THR A 311 13.59 -3.66 5.45
N LYS A 312 13.95 -4.95 5.51
CA LYS A 312 13.37 -5.99 4.65
C LYS A 312 12.28 -6.74 5.41
N ILE A 313 11.12 -6.89 4.79
CA ILE A 313 9.96 -7.57 5.37
C ILE A 313 9.70 -8.85 4.60
N PRO A 314 9.73 -10.03 5.23
CA PRO A 314 9.38 -11.26 4.55
C PRO A 314 7.94 -11.24 4.04
N MET A 315 7.72 -11.70 2.82
CA MET A 315 6.40 -12.05 2.31
C MET A 315 6.25 -13.57 2.38
N LEU A 316 5.17 -14.03 3.02
CA LEU A 316 4.81 -15.44 3.11
C LEU A 316 3.52 -15.72 2.35
N SER A 317 3.37 -16.92 1.82
CA SER A 317 2.13 -17.31 1.16
C SER A 317 1.96 -18.81 1.03
N GLY A 318 0.71 -19.26 0.99
CA GLY A 318 0.35 -20.67 0.82
C GLY A 318 -0.92 -20.78 -0.03
N VAL A 319 -0.96 -21.77 -0.92
CA VAL A 319 -2.12 -22.07 -1.76
C VAL A 319 -2.28 -23.58 -1.86
N ALA A 320 -3.50 -24.07 -1.71
CA ALA A 320 -3.86 -25.48 -1.83
C ALA A 320 -5.28 -25.64 -2.39
N ARG A 321 -5.68 -26.86 -2.78
CA ARG A 321 -7.08 -27.14 -3.12
C ARG A 321 -7.91 -27.25 -1.85
N TYR A 322 -9.18 -26.84 -1.91
CA TYR A 322 -10.11 -26.89 -0.79
C TYR A 322 -10.22 -28.31 -0.18
N SER A 323 -10.20 -29.34 -1.03
CA SER A 323 -10.21 -30.74 -0.60
C SER A 323 -8.94 -31.21 0.12
N GLN A 324 -7.83 -30.47 -0.02
CA GLN A 324 -6.50 -30.83 0.50
C GLN A 324 -6.11 -30.05 1.75
N VAL A 325 -6.89 -29.03 2.14
CA VAL A 325 -6.63 -28.24 3.35
C VAL A 325 -7.28 -28.87 4.59
N THR A 326 -6.77 -28.51 5.77
CA THR A 326 -7.31 -28.97 7.06
C THR A 326 -8.77 -28.54 7.26
N PRO A 327 -9.56 -29.22 8.13
CA PRO A 327 -10.93 -28.82 8.44
C PRO A 327 -11.05 -27.37 8.94
N THR A 328 -10.04 -26.87 9.66
CA THR A 328 -9.96 -25.48 10.11
C THR A 328 -9.92 -24.51 8.93
N LEU A 329 -9.07 -24.77 7.93
CA LEU A 329 -9.00 -23.98 6.71
C LEU A 329 -10.27 -24.15 5.85
N GLN A 330 -10.84 -25.35 5.75
CA GLN A 330 -12.13 -25.57 5.07
C GLN A 330 -13.25 -24.71 5.67
N LYS A 331 -13.27 -24.56 7.01
CA LYS A 331 -14.20 -23.68 7.71
C LYS A 331 -13.93 -22.20 7.44
N ARG A 332 -12.66 -21.78 7.40
CA ARG A 332 -12.27 -20.39 7.05
C ARG A 332 -12.72 -19.99 5.65
N TYR A 333 -12.73 -20.94 4.72
CA TYR A 333 -13.10 -20.75 3.32
C TYR A 333 -14.42 -21.45 2.95
N SER A 334 -15.38 -21.50 3.88
CA SER A 334 -16.63 -22.27 3.73
C SER A 334 -17.47 -21.85 2.52
N ASP A 335 -17.32 -20.62 2.07
CA ASP A 335 -18.00 -20.02 0.90
C ASP A 335 -17.31 -20.35 -0.44
N ALA A 336 -16.08 -20.89 -0.41
CA ALA A 336 -15.27 -21.07 -1.62
C ALA A 336 -15.96 -21.97 -2.67
N ILE A 337 -16.60 -23.07 -2.24
CA ILE A 337 -17.32 -23.98 -3.15
C ILE A 337 -18.51 -23.27 -3.81
N GLU A 338 -19.30 -22.52 -3.02
CA GLU A 338 -20.46 -21.78 -3.54
C GLU A 338 -20.03 -20.74 -4.56
N LEU A 339 -18.95 -20.01 -4.27
CA LEU A 339 -18.35 -19.04 -5.20
C LEU A 339 -17.87 -19.71 -6.50
N ASP A 340 -17.22 -20.88 -6.40
CA ASP A 340 -16.77 -21.65 -7.58
C ASP A 340 -17.91 -22.13 -8.46
N GLN A 341 -18.99 -22.61 -7.86
CA GLN A 341 -20.19 -23.06 -8.57
C GLN A 341 -20.88 -21.92 -9.32
N LYS A 342 -20.86 -20.71 -8.76
CA LYS A 342 -21.41 -19.50 -9.39
C LYS A 342 -20.51 -18.93 -10.49
N SER A 343 -19.27 -19.39 -10.61
CA SER A 343 -18.30 -18.92 -11.61
C SER A 343 -18.25 -19.83 -12.84
N THR A 344 -18.38 -19.25 -14.03
CA THR A 344 -18.17 -19.95 -15.31
C THR A 344 -16.69 -20.20 -15.60
N LYS A 345 -15.79 -19.46 -14.93
CA LYS A 345 -14.32 -19.54 -15.11
C LYS A 345 -13.61 -20.23 -13.94
N GLY A 346 -14.35 -20.60 -12.89
CA GLY A 346 -13.81 -20.98 -11.57
C GLY A 346 -13.33 -19.76 -10.78
N VAL A 347 -13.09 -19.94 -9.47
CA VAL A 347 -12.58 -18.88 -8.58
C VAL A 347 -11.62 -19.47 -7.55
N SER A 348 -10.58 -18.71 -7.21
CA SER A 348 -9.72 -18.95 -6.04
C SER A 348 -10.16 -18.02 -4.90
N ARG A 349 -10.33 -18.55 -3.69
CA ARG A 349 -10.60 -17.75 -2.49
C ARG A 349 -9.28 -17.51 -1.75
N ILE A 350 -8.79 -16.28 -1.70
CA ILE A 350 -7.51 -15.97 -1.06
C ILE A 350 -7.68 -14.88 0.00
N ASP A 351 -7.04 -15.05 1.16
CA ASP A 351 -6.89 -13.99 2.17
C ASP A 351 -5.64 -13.16 1.85
N ASP A 352 -5.78 -11.84 1.74
CA ASP A 352 -4.66 -10.91 1.79
C ASP A 352 -4.56 -10.38 3.22
N LEU A 353 -3.48 -10.77 3.90
CA LEU A 353 -3.30 -10.61 5.33
C LEU A 353 -2.11 -9.71 5.61
N SER A 354 -2.33 -8.72 6.46
CA SER A 354 -1.29 -7.84 6.98
C SER A 354 -1.31 -7.77 8.50
N PRO A 355 -0.19 -7.31 9.11
CA PRO A 355 -0.11 -7.07 10.55
C PRO A 355 -1.19 -6.12 11.10
N THR A 356 -1.77 -5.25 10.26
CA THR A 356 -2.81 -4.30 10.71
C THR A 356 -4.14 -4.97 11.03
N GLN A 357 -4.34 -6.25 10.66
CA GLN A 357 -5.52 -7.02 11.04
C GLN A 357 -5.33 -7.78 12.37
N GLY A 358 -4.20 -7.60 13.04
CA GLY A 358 -3.93 -8.13 14.39
C GLY A 358 -4.14 -9.63 14.51
N ASP A 359 -4.90 -10.03 15.52
CA ASP A 359 -5.18 -11.44 15.85
C ASP A 359 -5.74 -12.25 14.68
N PHE A 360 -6.48 -11.61 13.75
CA PHE A 360 -7.00 -12.30 12.58
C PHE A 360 -5.88 -12.82 11.67
N SER A 361 -4.87 -11.98 11.39
CA SER A 361 -3.72 -12.36 10.57
C SER A 361 -2.85 -13.39 11.30
N LEU A 362 -2.64 -13.24 12.60
CA LEU A 362 -1.85 -14.19 13.38
C LEU A 362 -2.54 -15.57 13.45
N ALA A 363 -3.86 -15.61 13.65
CA ALA A 363 -4.63 -16.85 13.65
C ALA A 363 -4.59 -17.52 12.28
N ALA A 364 -4.77 -16.75 11.20
CA ALA A 364 -4.65 -17.29 9.85
C ALA A 364 -3.23 -17.78 9.55
N LEU A 365 -2.18 -17.10 10.02
CA LEU A 365 -0.80 -17.56 9.88
C LEU A 365 -0.62 -18.92 10.52
N LYS A 366 -1.12 -19.09 11.74
CA LYS A 366 -1.09 -20.36 12.46
C LYS A 366 -1.82 -21.48 11.70
N ASP A 367 -3.00 -21.18 11.13
CA ASP A 367 -3.78 -22.15 10.36
C ASP A 367 -3.05 -22.60 9.08
N TRP A 368 -2.23 -21.73 8.50
CA TRP A 368 -1.52 -21.97 7.23
C TRP A 368 -0.11 -22.56 7.39
N LEU A 369 0.45 -22.67 8.61
CA LEU A 369 1.85 -23.09 8.84
C LEU A 369 2.27 -24.36 8.08
N GLU A 370 1.40 -25.38 7.98
CA GLU A 370 1.69 -26.65 7.30
C GLU A 370 1.81 -26.53 5.77
N TYR A 371 1.29 -25.44 5.20
CA TYR A 371 1.25 -25.18 3.75
C TYR A 371 2.17 -24.03 3.35
N LEU A 372 2.79 -23.34 4.32
CA LEU A 372 3.77 -22.29 4.07
C LEU A 372 5.14 -22.92 3.86
N PRO A 373 5.93 -22.44 2.89
CA PRO A 373 7.32 -22.84 2.79
C PRO A 373 8.12 -22.31 3.99
N ASP A 374 9.16 -23.03 4.37
CA ASP A 374 10.15 -22.61 5.39
C ASP A 374 11.12 -21.52 4.86
N LYS A 375 10.63 -20.65 3.99
CA LYS A 375 11.36 -19.50 3.42
C LYS A 375 10.39 -18.46 2.89
N ALA A 376 10.78 -17.19 2.97
CA ALA A 376 10.05 -16.10 2.35
C ALA A 376 10.03 -16.24 0.83
N GLN A 377 8.89 -15.91 0.20
CA GLN A 377 8.78 -15.83 -1.26
C GLN A 377 9.42 -14.57 -1.83
N ALA A 378 9.44 -13.50 -1.04
CA ALA A 378 10.08 -12.23 -1.36
C ALA A 378 10.52 -11.52 -0.07
N LEU A 379 11.49 -10.62 -0.15
CA LEU A 379 11.96 -9.78 0.95
C LEU A 379 11.88 -8.29 0.58
N PRO A 380 10.68 -7.76 0.26
CA PRO A 380 10.51 -6.36 -0.11
C PRO A 380 11.05 -5.41 0.95
N THR A 381 11.61 -4.30 0.48
CA THR A 381 12.04 -3.21 1.35
C THR A 381 10.88 -2.34 1.80
N ALA A 382 10.94 -1.87 3.04
CA ALA A 382 9.92 -1.02 3.64
C ALA A 382 10.55 0.11 4.45
N TRP A 383 10.01 1.31 4.25
CA TRP A 383 10.18 2.44 5.14
C TRP A 383 8.78 3.00 5.39
N SER A 384 8.24 2.78 6.59
CA SER A 384 6.88 3.23 6.92
C SER A 384 6.66 3.47 8.40
N ILE A 385 5.73 4.36 8.70
CA ILE A 385 5.21 4.66 10.03
C ILE A 385 3.69 4.71 9.99
N ARG A 386 3.04 4.24 11.06
CA ARG A 386 1.60 4.22 11.22
C ARG A 386 1.26 4.53 12.67
N THR A 387 0.22 5.29 12.91
CA THR A 387 -0.33 5.42 14.27
C THR A 387 -1.02 4.13 14.69
N ILE A 388 -0.98 3.81 15.98
CA ILE A 388 -1.88 2.82 16.55
C ILE A 388 -3.29 3.42 16.55
N SER A 389 -4.27 2.76 15.94
CA SER A 389 -5.59 3.38 15.74
C SER A 389 -6.29 3.71 17.06
N VAL A 390 -7.09 4.78 17.07
CA VAL A 390 -7.87 5.16 18.27
C VAL A 390 -8.77 4.00 18.71
N SER A 391 -9.38 3.31 17.74
CA SER A 391 -10.21 2.13 18.01
C SER A 391 -9.43 1.03 18.71
N ASP A 392 -8.21 0.74 18.29
CA ASP A 392 -7.40 -0.33 18.88
C ASP A 392 -6.97 0.03 20.30
N LEU A 393 -6.57 1.28 20.54
CA LEU A 393 -6.24 1.76 21.88
C LEU A 393 -7.43 1.64 22.85
N VAL A 394 -8.65 1.94 22.38
CA VAL A 394 -9.88 1.81 23.19
C VAL A 394 -10.24 0.34 23.44
N ASN A 395 -10.18 -0.51 22.40
CA ASN A 395 -10.59 -1.91 22.48
C ASN A 395 -9.63 -2.77 23.32
N THR A 396 -8.33 -2.49 23.25
CA THR A 396 -7.28 -3.30 23.91
C THR A 396 -7.10 -3.02 25.40
N LYS A 397 -7.91 -2.12 25.99
CA LYS A 397 -7.72 -1.63 27.37
C LYS A 397 -6.28 -1.12 27.60
N PHE A 398 -5.66 -0.55 26.57
CA PHE A 398 -4.29 -0.05 26.67
C PHE A 398 -4.22 0.96 27.81
N PRO A 399 -3.19 0.91 28.69
CA PRO A 399 -3.18 1.75 29.88
C PRO A 399 -3.30 3.23 29.51
N THR A 400 -4.38 3.89 29.95
CA THR A 400 -4.68 5.29 29.60
C THR A 400 -3.57 6.24 30.01
N LYS A 401 -2.82 5.92 31.08
CA LYS A 401 -1.61 6.65 31.49
C LYS A 401 -0.49 6.68 30.44
N CYS A 402 -0.42 5.67 29.56
CA CYS A 402 0.55 5.60 28.47
C CYS A 402 0.04 6.30 27.19
N ILE A 403 -1.25 6.65 27.14
CA ILE A 403 -1.88 7.40 26.04
C ILE A 403 -1.90 8.90 26.39
N ASN A 404 -2.18 9.22 27.65
CA ASN A 404 -2.23 10.58 28.19
C ASN A 404 -0.86 11.05 28.72
N LEU A 405 0.20 10.80 27.94
CA LEU A 405 1.48 11.49 28.15
C LEU A 405 1.29 12.97 27.80
N ASP A 406 2.19 13.88 28.20
CA ASP A 406 2.07 15.32 27.90
C ASP A 406 2.02 15.60 26.37
N GLU A 407 2.01 16.86 25.92
CA GLU A 407 1.77 17.30 24.52
C GLU A 407 2.76 16.78 23.45
N ASN A 408 3.49 15.70 23.71
CA ASN A 408 4.57 15.16 22.90
C ASN A 408 4.28 13.78 22.31
N PHE A 409 5.09 13.44 21.32
CA PHE A 409 5.24 12.10 20.79
C PHE A 409 5.60 11.10 21.90
N ALA A 410 4.84 10.01 22.03
CA ALA A 410 5.02 9.05 23.11
C ALA A 410 6.12 8.02 22.79
N GLY A 411 6.10 7.48 21.57
CA GLY A 411 7.07 6.45 21.18
C GLY A 411 6.80 5.83 19.81
N LEU A 412 7.85 5.24 19.27
CA LEU A 412 7.85 4.46 18.03
C LEU A 412 8.24 3.01 18.35
N VAL A 413 7.41 2.07 17.92
CA VAL A 413 7.74 0.64 17.91
C VAL A 413 8.08 0.20 16.49
N THR A 414 9.21 -0.44 16.29
CA THR A 414 9.59 -0.97 14.97
C THR A 414 9.67 -2.48 15.00
N THR A 415 9.33 -3.11 13.89
CA THR A 415 9.52 -4.55 13.71
C THR A 415 9.74 -4.84 12.23
N ASN A 416 10.50 -5.89 11.94
CA ASN A 416 10.67 -6.44 10.60
C ASN A 416 9.84 -7.72 10.38
N ALA A 417 8.92 -8.06 11.30
CA ALA A 417 8.07 -9.23 11.22
C ALA A 417 6.89 -9.06 10.24
N THR A 418 6.50 -10.17 9.62
CA THR A 418 5.43 -10.28 8.62
C THR A 418 4.02 -10.36 9.24
N ALA A 419 3.91 -10.84 10.48
CA ALA A 419 2.67 -10.95 11.26
C ALA A 419 2.98 -10.91 12.75
#